data_AF-A0A2H9RBK1-F1
#
_entry.id   AF-A0A2H9RBK1-F1
#
_cell.length_a   1.000
_cell.length_b   1.000
_cell.length_c   1.000
_cell.angle_alpha   90.00
_cell.angle_beta   90.00
_cell.angle_gamma   90.00
#
_symmetry.space_group_name_H-M   'P 1'
#
loop_
_entity.id
_entity.type
_entity.pdbx_description
1 polymer ?
#
loop_
_entity_poly.entity_id
_entity_poly.type
_entity_poly.pdbx_seq_one_letter_code
_entity_poly.pdbx_strand_id
1 'polypeptide(L)'
;MDIPSVKQSNSLVRPQLFVNNKDLPLYGIVSLIVNGEVISKKSQLFATGQTTVNLEWKSPNVNGHIIYDVMASIDLYDKSISTQSAKLHVYPKTVTMLASEIKSLEPITENDTVLAVPVLIYASNSVDSNLRFHVTAPNGQCIIGASEGCAVHDSTVNQRGGLTSIEYEDQIIRVRYSGSDSLLERFSITSVDPLVDNWIISLETSDGIIPQAQAIKDLSVKIK
;
A
#
# COMPACT_ATOMS: atom_id res chain seq x y z
N MET A 1 7.79 -2.06 25.84
CA MET A 1 6.96 -1.21 24.96
C MET A 1 6.21 -2.12 24.03
N ASP A 2 4.94 -1.85 23.81
CA ASP A 2 4.12 -2.52 22.82
C ASP A 2 4.02 -1.61 21.58
N ILE A 3 4.13 -2.20 20.40
CA ILE A 3 4.10 -1.51 19.10
C ILE A 3 3.63 -2.51 18.04
N PRO A 4 2.84 -2.09 17.04
CA PRO A 4 2.57 -2.93 15.88
C PRO A 4 3.88 -3.37 15.22
N SER A 5 3.92 -4.61 14.74
CA SER A 5 5.03 -5.11 13.92
C SER A 5 4.97 -4.58 12.48
N VAL A 6 3.79 -4.23 11.98
CA VAL A 6 3.58 -3.87 10.57
C VAL A 6 2.64 -2.68 10.43
N LYS A 7 2.98 -1.71 9.56
CA LYS A 7 2.12 -0.58 9.20
C LYS A 7 2.27 -0.14 7.75
N GLN A 8 1.22 0.48 7.22
CA GLN A 8 1.30 1.21 5.95
C GLN A 8 2.10 2.50 6.12
N SER A 9 2.72 2.95 5.04
CA SER A 9 3.40 4.24 4.95
C SER A 9 2.45 5.39 5.24
N ASN A 10 2.98 6.53 5.69
CA ASN A 10 2.19 7.71 6.02
C ASN A 10 1.04 7.44 7.03
N SER A 11 1.22 6.45 7.91
CA SER A 11 0.22 6.07 8.91
C SER A 11 0.67 6.45 10.32
N LEU A 12 -0.30 6.59 11.22
CA LEU A 12 -0.04 6.89 12.62
C LEU A 12 0.27 5.60 13.37
N VAL A 13 1.51 5.51 13.87
CA VAL A 13 2.00 4.48 14.78
C VAL A 13 1.78 4.96 16.21
N ARG A 14 1.22 4.10 17.07
CA ARG A 14 0.94 4.43 18.47
C ARG A 14 1.60 3.43 19.42
N PRO A 15 2.91 3.55 19.69
CA PRO A 15 3.58 2.72 20.67
C PRO A 15 3.05 2.99 22.09
N GLN A 16 2.93 1.95 22.89
CA GLN A 16 2.55 2.03 24.30
C GLN A 16 3.72 1.64 25.19
N LEU A 17 4.17 2.56 26.03
CA LEU A 17 5.19 2.29 27.03
C LEU A 17 4.54 2.00 28.37
N PHE A 18 4.87 0.85 28.96
CA PHE A 18 4.43 0.47 30.30
C PHE A 18 5.59 0.64 31.26
N VAL A 19 5.40 1.47 32.29
CA VAL A 19 6.42 1.80 33.30
C VAL A 19 5.90 1.33 34.64
N ASN A 20 6.64 0.45 35.31
CA ASN A 20 6.30 -0.01 36.66
C ASN A 20 7.21 0.70 37.66
N ASN A 21 6.64 1.58 38.48
CA ASN A 21 7.33 2.29 39.54
C ASN A 21 6.98 1.66 40.90
N LYS A 22 7.96 1.09 41.60
CA LYS A 22 7.74 0.48 42.92
C LYS A 22 7.95 1.47 44.08
N ASP A 23 8.45 2.65 43.77
CA ASP A 23 8.88 3.65 44.75
C ASP A 23 7.90 4.83 44.82
N LEU A 24 8.37 5.95 45.36
CA LEU A 24 7.64 7.22 45.37
C LEU A 24 7.37 7.71 43.94
N PRO A 25 6.34 8.56 43.72
CA PRO A 25 6.06 9.13 42.42
C PRO A 25 7.29 9.84 41.83
N LEU A 26 7.58 9.56 40.56
CA LEU A 26 8.70 10.14 39.83
C LEU A 26 8.19 10.98 38.67
N TYR A 27 8.90 12.04 38.31
CA TYR A 27 8.63 12.84 37.12
C TYR A 27 9.79 12.74 36.15
N GLY A 28 9.50 12.60 34.86
CA GLY A 28 10.53 12.47 33.84
C GLY A 28 10.06 12.80 32.44
N ILE A 29 10.96 12.61 31.48
CA ILE A 29 10.70 12.79 30.06
C ILE A 29 10.73 11.42 29.39
N VAL A 30 9.65 11.07 28.69
CA VAL A 30 9.60 9.91 27.81
C VAL A 30 9.95 10.37 26.40
N SER A 31 10.91 9.69 25.78
CA SER A 31 11.29 9.93 24.38
C SER A 31 10.94 8.71 23.53
N LEU A 32 10.36 8.94 22.35
CA LEU A 32 10.26 7.93 21.29
C LEU A 32 11.47 8.05 20.37
N ILE A 33 12.18 6.96 20.15
CA ILE A 33 13.40 6.88 19.37
C ILE A 33 13.14 5.97 18.16
N VAL A 34 13.46 6.45 16.97
CA VAL A 34 13.37 5.69 15.71
C VAL A 34 14.71 5.76 15.01
N ASN A 35 15.30 4.60 14.71
CA ASN A 35 16.64 4.47 14.11
C ASN A 35 17.73 5.28 14.85
N GLY A 36 17.64 5.35 16.18
CA GLY A 36 18.56 6.11 17.02
C GLY A 36 18.24 7.60 17.16
N GLU A 37 17.29 8.14 16.41
CA GLU A 37 16.88 9.54 16.49
C GLU A 37 15.66 9.73 17.38
N VAL A 38 15.68 10.76 18.24
CA VAL A 38 14.51 11.11 19.06
C VAL A 38 13.51 11.86 18.20
N ILE A 39 12.36 11.22 17.94
CA ILE A 39 11.31 11.78 17.08
C ILE A 39 10.16 12.43 17.86
N SER A 40 10.03 12.11 19.15
CA SER A 40 9.00 12.69 20.01
C SER A 40 9.45 12.66 21.47
N LYS A 41 9.01 13.67 22.25
CA LYS A 41 9.25 13.76 23.69
C LYS A 41 7.98 14.20 24.41
N LYS A 42 7.75 13.65 25.60
CA LYS A 42 6.62 14.01 26.45
C LYS A 42 7.00 13.92 27.92
N SER A 43 6.67 14.95 28.70
CA SER A 43 6.77 14.89 30.15
C SER A 43 5.69 13.98 30.74
N GLN A 44 6.06 13.22 31.77
CA GLN A 44 5.17 12.26 32.40
C GLN A 44 5.44 12.15 33.91
N LEU A 45 4.37 12.18 34.69
CA LEU A 45 4.38 11.75 36.08
C LEU A 45 4.11 10.24 36.14
N PHE A 46 4.97 9.52 36.86
CA PHE A 46 4.88 8.07 37.09
C PHE A 46 4.49 7.85 38.55
N ALA A 47 3.20 7.62 38.79
CA ALA A 47 2.71 7.24 40.11
C ALA A 47 3.27 5.86 40.53
N THR A 48 3.20 5.55 41.82
CA THR A 48 3.49 4.20 42.31
C THR A 48 2.55 3.19 41.65
N GLY A 49 3.09 2.09 41.16
CA GLY A 49 2.41 1.11 40.32
C GLY A 49 2.72 1.26 38.83
N GLN A 50 1.80 0.81 37.98
CA GLN A 50 1.97 0.83 36.53
C GLN A 50 1.41 2.13 35.93
N THR A 51 2.22 2.79 35.11
CA THR A 51 1.81 3.92 34.26
C THR A 51 1.93 3.52 32.80
N THR A 52 0.88 3.77 32.02
CA THR A 52 0.90 3.59 30.56
C THR A 52 1.09 4.94 29.89
N VAL A 53 2.10 5.05 29.02
CA VAL A 53 2.41 6.25 28.25
C VAL A 53 2.19 5.96 26.77
N ASN A 54 1.22 6.66 26.18
CA ASN A 54 0.98 6.60 24.74
C ASN A 54 1.93 7.56 24.02
N LEU A 55 2.66 7.03 23.05
CA LEU A 55 3.52 7.76 22.14
C LEU A 55 2.89 7.75 20.75
N GLU A 56 3.23 8.74 19.95
CA GLU A 56 2.71 8.86 18.58
C GLU A 56 3.84 9.18 17.62
N TRP A 57 3.82 8.50 16.48
CA TRP A 57 4.72 8.76 15.37
C TRP A 57 3.99 8.57 14.06
N LYS A 58 4.04 9.58 13.19
CA LYS A 58 3.58 9.44 11.81
C LYS A 58 4.72 8.88 10.96
N SER A 59 4.58 7.64 10.51
CA SER A 59 5.59 7.02 9.66
C SER A 59 5.75 7.82 8.37
N PRO A 60 6.97 7.93 7.81
CA PRO A 60 7.16 8.63 6.56
C PRO A 60 6.44 7.92 5.41
N ASN A 61 6.29 8.65 4.30
CA ASN A 61 5.91 8.01 3.05
C ASN A 61 7.13 7.27 2.49
N VAL A 62 6.96 6.02 2.10
CA VAL A 62 8.02 5.16 1.58
C VAL A 62 7.55 4.55 0.26
N ASN A 63 8.47 4.39 -0.69
CA ASN A 63 8.19 3.80 -2.00
C ASN A 63 8.41 2.28 -2.05
N GLY A 64 8.87 1.70 -0.94
CA GLY A 64 9.14 0.28 -0.80
C GLY A 64 9.07 -0.14 0.66
N HIS A 65 9.36 -1.41 0.92
CA HIS A 65 9.39 -1.95 2.27
C HIS A 65 10.63 -1.46 3.02
N ILE A 66 10.43 -0.90 4.21
CA ILE A 66 11.47 -0.39 5.09
C ILE A 66 11.23 -0.91 6.51
N ILE A 67 12.31 -1.23 7.22
CA ILE A 67 12.27 -1.65 8.62
C ILE A 67 12.84 -0.53 9.48
N TYR A 68 12.12 -0.19 10.54
CA TYR A 68 12.54 0.78 11.55
C TYR A 68 12.82 0.11 12.88
N ASP A 69 13.92 0.49 13.51
CA ASP A 69 14.22 0.19 14.90
C ASP A 69 13.54 1.21 15.81
N VAL A 70 12.58 0.77 16.61
CA VAL A 70 11.78 1.64 17.47
C VAL A 70 12.01 1.30 18.94
N MET A 71 12.35 2.32 19.72
CA MET A 71 12.58 2.22 21.17
C MET A 71 11.90 3.38 21.89
N ALA A 72 11.66 3.21 23.19
CA ALA A 72 11.36 4.32 24.07
C ALA A 72 12.45 4.45 25.13
N SER A 73 12.75 5.69 25.52
CA SER A 73 13.58 5.97 26.68
C SER A 73 12.82 6.83 27.69
N ILE A 74 13.23 6.72 28.96
CA ILE A 74 12.74 7.52 30.07
C ILE A 74 13.96 8.15 30.73
N ASP A 75 13.97 9.48 30.77
CA ASP A 75 14.96 10.25 31.51
C ASP A 75 14.33 10.70 32.84
N LEU A 76 14.90 10.21 33.94
CA LEU A 76 14.50 10.44 35.33
C LEU A 76 15.67 11.08 36.08
N TYR A 77 15.67 12.40 36.23
CA TYR A 77 16.74 13.13 36.92
C TYR A 77 18.15 12.75 36.41
N ASP A 78 18.88 11.93 37.14
CA ASP A 78 20.24 11.44 36.88
C ASP A 78 20.29 10.06 36.19
N LYS A 79 19.14 9.44 35.90
CA LYS A 79 19.02 8.11 35.31
C LYS A 79 18.28 8.13 33.98
N SER A 80 18.83 7.44 32.99
CA SER A 80 18.14 7.14 31.72
C SER A 80 17.92 5.64 31.59
N ILE A 81 16.72 5.24 31.16
CA ILE A 81 16.33 3.84 30.98
C ILE A 81 15.68 3.70 29.62
N SER A 82 16.16 2.77 28.80
CA SER A 82 15.62 2.50 27.47
C SER A 82 15.02 1.10 27.38
N THR A 83 14.00 0.95 26.53
CA THR A 83 13.50 -0.38 26.15
C THR A 83 14.45 -1.06 25.16
N GLN A 84 14.28 -2.36 24.97
CA GLN A 84 14.84 -3.03 23.79
C GLN A 84 14.25 -2.46 22.50
N SER A 85 14.99 -2.59 21.39
CA SER A 85 14.50 -2.24 20.05
C SER A 85 13.43 -3.22 19.58
N ALA A 86 12.33 -2.67 19.09
CA ALA A 86 11.29 -3.39 18.38
C ALA A 86 11.35 -3.02 16.90
N LYS A 87 11.22 -4.01 16.02
CA LYS A 87 11.18 -3.79 14.58
C LYS A 87 9.77 -3.42 14.13
N LEU A 88 9.64 -2.32 13.41
CA LEU A 88 8.43 -1.93 12.69
C LEU A 88 8.66 -2.02 11.18
N HIS A 89 7.93 -2.89 10.51
CA HIS A 89 7.90 -3.01 9.06
C HIS A 89 6.91 -1.99 8.50
N VAL A 90 7.39 -1.11 7.62
CA VAL A 90 6.56 -0.10 6.95
C VAL A 90 6.57 -0.37 5.45
N TYR A 91 5.39 -0.41 4.84
CA TYR A 91 5.23 -0.68 3.41
C TYR A 91 4.37 0.38 2.71
N PRO A 92 4.55 0.64 1.40
CA PRO A 92 3.76 1.63 0.67
C PRO A 92 2.28 1.25 0.68
N LYS A 93 1.40 2.20 1.00
CA LYS A 93 -0.05 2.01 0.82
C LYS A 93 -0.47 1.87 -0.64
N THR A 94 0.29 2.49 -1.54
CA THR A 94 0.05 2.46 -2.98
C THR A 94 1.39 2.58 -3.67
N VAL A 95 1.71 1.63 -4.55
CA VAL A 95 2.86 1.73 -5.44
C VAL A 95 2.36 2.31 -6.75
N THR A 96 2.99 3.39 -7.21
CA THR A 96 2.71 3.97 -8.53
C THR A 96 3.91 3.72 -9.42
N MET A 97 3.67 3.13 -10.58
CA MET A 97 4.70 2.80 -11.56
C MET A 97 4.19 3.13 -12.97
N LEU A 98 5.11 3.27 -13.92
CA LEU A 98 4.73 3.39 -15.33
C LEU A 98 4.25 2.04 -15.84
N ALA A 99 3.23 2.03 -16.69
CA ALA A 99 2.68 0.82 -17.28
C ALA A 99 3.75 0.01 -18.04
N SER A 100 4.68 0.70 -18.70
CA SER A 100 5.85 0.09 -19.37
C SER A 100 6.89 -0.52 -18.44
N GLU A 101 6.83 -0.20 -17.15
CA GLU A 101 7.79 -0.62 -16.12
C GLU A 101 7.14 -1.46 -15.03
N ILE A 102 5.93 -1.97 -15.28
CA ILE A 102 5.29 -2.88 -14.34
C ILE A 102 6.22 -4.07 -14.11
N LYS A 103 6.56 -4.26 -12.84
CA LYS A 103 7.26 -5.43 -12.35
C LYS A 103 6.25 -6.49 -11.95
N SER A 104 6.72 -7.73 -11.89
CA SER A 104 5.97 -8.83 -11.28
C SER A 104 5.40 -8.40 -9.93
N LEU A 105 4.10 -8.59 -9.75
CA LEU A 105 3.43 -8.27 -8.50
C LEU A 105 3.69 -9.39 -7.50
N GLU A 106 4.16 -9.04 -6.32
CA GLU A 106 4.55 -9.99 -5.29
C GLU A 106 4.03 -9.54 -3.92
N PRO A 107 3.63 -10.49 -3.04
CA PRO A 107 3.39 -10.21 -1.64
C PRO A 107 4.64 -9.63 -0.97
N ILE A 108 4.44 -8.67 -0.07
CA ILE A 108 5.52 -8.20 0.82
C ILE A 108 5.61 -9.21 1.96
N THR A 109 6.76 -9.87 2.09
CA THR A 109 6.99 -10.92 3.08
C THR A 109 8.18 -10.60 3.98
N GLU A 110 8.18 -11.16 5.19
CA GLU A 110 9.29 -11.14 6.14
C GLU A 110 9.36 -12.49 6.85
N ASN A 111 10.50 -13.20 6.76
CA ASN A 111 10.68 -14.54 7.33
C ASN A 111 9.48 -15.47 7.00
N ASP A 112 9.12 -15.53 5.72
CA ASP A 112 7.99 -16.30 5.18
C ASP A 112 6.59 -15.88 5.68
N THR A 113 6.49 -14.81 6.45
CA THR A 113 5.21 -14.23 6.88
C THR A 113 4.77 -13.14 5.89
N VAL A 114 3.57 -13.28 5.34
CA VAL A 114 2.97 -12.28 4.45
C VAL A 114 2.55 -11.04 5.25
N LEU A 115 3.13 -9.89 4.94
CA LEU A 115 2.84 -8.60 5.56
C LEU A 115 1.79 -7.79 4.80
N ALA A 116 1.80 -7.89 3.47
CA ALA A 116 0.85 -7.22 2.57
C ALA A 116 0.75 -7.95 1.24
N VAL A 117 -0.39 -7.84 0.57
CA VAL A 117 -0.64 -8.44 -0.74
C VAL A 117 -1.26 -7.42 -1.69
N PRO A 118 -0.88 -7.41 -2.97
CA PRO A 118 -1.56 -6.62 -4.00
C PRO A 118 -2.96 -7.17 -4.25
N VAL A 119 -4.00 -6.34 -4.13
CA VAL A 119 -5.40 -6.72 -4.35
C VAL A 119 -6.13 -5.77 -5.28
N LEU A 120 -5.48 -4.69 -5.70
CA LEU A 120 -6.06 -3.71 -6.62
C LEU A 120 -5.03 -3.20 -7.63
N ILE A 121 -5.40 -3.26 -8.90
CA ILE A 121 -4.73 -2.59 -10.02
C ILE A 121 -5.65 -1.49 -10.53
N TYR A 122 -5.14 -0.27 -10.64
CA TYR A 122 -5.89 0.88 -11.13
C TYR A 122 -5.06 1.70 -12.10
N ALA A 123 -5.67 2.12 -13.21
CA ALA A 123 -5.09 3.13 -14.08
C ALA A 123 -6.19 4.06 -14.61
N SER A 124 -5.76 5.23 -15.07
CA SER A 124 -6.62 6.19 -15.76
C SER A 124 -5.83 6.92 -16.84
N ASN A 125 -6.49 7.19 -17.96
CA ASN A 125 -5.94 7.88 -19.12
C ASN A 125 -6.89 8.99 -19.55
N SER A 126 -6.38 10.20 -19.78
CA SER A 126 -7.19 11.41 -19.96
C SER A 126 -7.10 12.07 -21.33
N VAL A 127 -6.34 11.54 -22.31
CA VAL A 127 -5.80 12.42 -23.38
C VAL A 127 -6.00 11.95 -24.83
N ASP A 128 -6.54 10.77 -25.13
CA ASP A 128 -6.77 10.41 -26.53
C ASP A 128 -8.03 9.57 -26.72
N SER A 129 -9.00 10.08 -27.49
CA SER A 129 -10.26 9.39 -27.78
C SER A 129 -10.07 8.10 -28.57
N ASN A 130 -8.89 7.90 -29.17
CA ASN A 130 -8.58 6.74 -30.00
C ASN A 130 -7.75 5.68 -29.26
N LEU A 131 -7.31 5.94 -28.02
CA LEU A 131 -6.57 4.98 -27.20
C LEU A 131 -7.48 4.33 -26.17
N ARG A 132 -7.48 3.00 -26.15
CA ARG A 132 -8.27 2.16 -25.24
C ARG A 132 -7.38 1.35 -24.34
N PHE A 133 -7.78 1.13 -23.10
CA PHE A 133 -7.06 0.22 -22.22
C PHE A 133 -7.09 -1.21 -22.76
N HIS A 134 -5.91 -1.81 -22.82
CA HIS A 134 -5.73 -3.24 -22.99
C HIS A 134 -5.06 -3.79 -21.73
N VAL A 135 -5.70 -4.75 -21.06
CA VAL A 135 -5.19 -5.37 -19.83
C VAL A 135 -5.17 -6.88 -20.00
N THR A 136 -3.98 -7.46 -19.92
CA THR A 136 -3.75 -8.90 -20.00
C THR A 136 -3.32 -9.43 -18.64
N ALA A 137 -4.00 -10.48 -18.18
CA ALA A 137 -3.62 -11.19 -16.97
C ALA A 137 -2.38 -12.07 -17.20
N PRO A 138 -1.67 -12.50 -16.12
CA PRO A 138 -0.47 -13.33 -16.22
C PRO A 138 -0.62 -14.62 -17.04
N ASN A 139 -1.80 -15.24 -17.02
CA ASN A 139 -2.11 -16.44 -17.79
C ASN A 139 -2.38 -16.18 -19.29
N GLY A 140 -2.28 -14.93 -19.75
CA GLY A 140 -2.53 -14.51 -21.14
C GLY A 140 -3.99 -14.15 -21.45
N GLN A 141 -4.91 -14.27 -20.49
CA GLN A 141 -6.32 -13.90 -20.68
C GLN A 141 -6.44 -12.37 -20.86
N CYS A 142 -7.15 -11.94 -21.90
CA CYS A 142 -7.52 -10.54 -22.04
C CYS A 142 -8.67 -10.19 -21.08
N ILE A 143 -8.39 -9.29 -20.14
CA ILE A 143 -9.37 -8.86 -19.14
C ILE A 143 -10.13 -7.62 -19.61
N ILE A 144 -9.43 -6.62 -20.12
CA ILE A 144 -10.01 -5.38 -20.66
C ILE A 144 -9.42 -5.13 -22.04
N GLY A 145 -10.24 -4.78 -23.02
CA GLY A 145 -9.79 -4.41 -24.36
C GLY A 145 -10.95 -4.19 -25.31
N ALA A 146 -10.71 -3.50 -26.43
CA ALA A 146 -11.71 -3.19 -27.45
C ALA A 146 -12.12 -4.42 -28.29
N SER A 147 -11.31 -5.49 -28.27
CA SER A 147 -11.61 -6.72 -29.02
C SER A 147 -12.66 -7.58 -28.32
N GLU A 148 -13.49 -8.28 -29.10
CA GLU A 148 -14.47 -9.27 -28.63
C GLU A 148 -13.83 -10.45 -27.86
N GLY A 149 -12.52 -10.63 -27.95
CA GLY A 149 -11.78 -11.65 -27.20
C GLY A 149 -11.48 -11.28 -25.74
N CYS A 150 -11.83 -10.06 -25.31
CA CYS A 150 -11.60 -9.57 -23.96
C CYS A 150 -12.84 -9.75 -23.08
N ALA A 151 -12.63 -10.11 -21.81
CA ALA A 151 -13.72 -10.36 -20.88
C ALA A 151 -14.58 -9.10 -20.59
N VAL A 152 -13.99 -7.90 -20.70
CA VAL A 152 -14.67 -6.61 -20.58
C VAL A 152 -14.24 -5.71 -21.73
N HIS A 153 -15.16 -5.45 -22.65
CA HIS A 153 -14.94 -4.50 -23.76
C HIS A 153 -15.76 -3.22 -23.62
N ASP A 154 -16.94 -3.29 -22.96
CA ASP A 154 -17.82 -2.15 -22.74
C ASP A 154 -17.75 -1.59 -21.32
N SER A 155 -18.31 -0.38 -21.16
CA SER A 155 -18.49 0.25 -19.85
C SER A 155 -19.27 -0.64 -18.89
N THR A 156 -18.74 -0.83 -17.68
CA THR A 156 -19.41 -1.60 -16.62
C THR A 156 -20.39 -0.74 -15.81
N VAL A 157 -20.53 0.56 -16.11
CA VAL A 157 -21.28 1.53 -15.30
C VAL A 157 -22.74 1.15 -15.10
N ASN A 158 -23.38 0.58 -16.14
CA ASN A 158 -24.79 0.18 -16.09
C ASN A 158 -25.01 -1.23 -15.52
N GLN A 159 -23.93 -1.93 -15.18
CA GLN A 159 -24.02 -3.23 -14.53
C GLN A 159 -24.26 -3.07 -13.03
N ARG A 160 -24.70 -4.15 -12.36
CA ARG A 160 -24.97 -4.12 -10.92
C ARG A 160 -23.71 -3.72 -10.13
N GLY A 161 -23.78 -2.59 -9.43
CA GLY A 161 -22.64 -2.04 -8.67
C GLY A 161 -21.57 -1.36 -9.54
N GLY A 162 -21.79 -1.24 -10.84
CA GLY A 162 -20.82 -0.67 -11.78
C GLY A 162 -19.65 -1.60 -12.08
N LEU A 163 -19.82 -2.92 -11.98
CA LEU A 163 -18.74 -3.90 -12.02
C LEU A 163 -19.15 -5.25 -12.60
N THR A 164 -18.19 -5.91 -13.25
CA THR A 164 -18.28 -7.27 -13.81
C THR A 164 -17.41 -8.21 -12.98
N SER A 165 -17.85 -9.46 -12.78
CA SER A 165 -17.02 -10.51 -12.19
C SER A 165 -16.48 -11.42 -13.28
N ILE A 166 -15.20 -11.72 -13.23
CA ILE A 166 -14.49 -12.51 -14.23
C ILE A 166 -13.80 -13.66 -13.49
N GLU A 167 -14.00 -14.88 -14.00
CA GLU A 167 -13.23 -16.04 -13.56
C GLU A 167 -11.82 -15.91 -14.13
N TYR A 168 -10.83 -15.97 -13.23
CA TYR A 168 -9.41 -15.88 -13.55
C TYR A 168 -8.69 -16.94 -12.72
N GLU A 169 -8.23 -18.00 -13.38
CA GLU A 169 -7.69 -19.19 -12.73
C GLU A 169 -8.68 -19.73 -11.68
N ASP A 170 -8.24 -19.93 -10.43
CA ASP A 170 -9.06 -20.44 -9.34
C ASP A 170 -9.69 -19.32 -8.49
N GLN A 171 -9.70 -18.07 -8.98
CA GLN A 171 -10.25 -16.91 -8.27
C GLN A 171 -11.23 -16.09 -9.12
N ILE A 172 -11.98 -15.21 -8.45
CA ILE A 172 -12.88 -14.25 -9.11
C ILE A 172 -12.32 -12.85 -8.94
N ILE A 173 -11.98 -12.20 -10.05
CA ILE A 173 -11.62 -10.80 -10.08
C ILE A 173 -12.85 -9.94 -10.43
N ARG A 174 -12.93 -8.74 -9.85
CA ARG A 174 -13.97 -7.76 -10.12
C ARG A 174 -13.39 -6.58 -10.87
N VAL A 175 -13.97 -6.31 -12.03
CA VAL A 175 -13.55 -5.25 -12.93
C VAL A 175 -14.58 -4.14 -12.97
N ARG A 176 -14.12 -2.92 -12.77
CA ARG A 176 -14.87 -1.71 -13.07
C ARG A 176 -14.15 -0.99 -14.19
N TYR A 177 -14.84 -0.74 -15.29
CA TYR A 177 -14.28 -0.07 -16.46
C TYR A 177 -15.24 1.03 -16.90
N SER A 178 -14.71 2.24 -17.14
CA SER A 178 -15.53 3.36 -17.58
C SER A 178 -16.02 3.23 -19.01
N GLY A 179 -15.35 2.41 -19.83
CA GLY A 179 -15.62 2.31 -21.26
C GLY A 179 -15.05 3.47 -22.06
N SER A 180 -15.18 3.32 -23.37
CA SER A 180 -14.63 4.19 -24.41
C SER A 180 -15.19 5.61 -24.44
N ASP A 181 -16.43 5.78 -23.99
CA ASP A 181 -17.16 7.04 -24.10
C ASP A 181 -16.80 8.03 -22.98
N SER A 182 -15.89 7.63 -22.08
CA SER A 182 -15.45 8.47 -20.97
C SER A 182 -14.30 9.37 -21.40
N LEU A 183 -14.46 10.69 -21.14
CA LEU A 183 -13.36 11.67 -21.29
C LEU A 183 -12.15 11.36 -20.39
N LEU A 184 -12.37 10.57 -19.32
CA LEU A 184 -11.33 10.04 -18.46
C LEU A 184 -11.54 8.53 -18.37
N GLU A 185 -10.92 7.81 -19.30
CA GLU A 185 -10.96 6.36 -19.30
C GLU A 185 -10.24 5.85 -18.05
N ARG A 186 -10.84 4.91 -17.35
CA ARG A 186 -10.31 4.34 -16.10
C ARG A 186 -10.78 2.93 -15.88
N PHE A 187 -9.95 2.15 -15.24
CA PHE A 187 -10.34 0.84 -14.73
C PHE A 187 -9.84 0.60 -13.31
N SER A 188 -10.50 -0.34 -12.64
CA SER A 188 -9.95 -1.01 -11.47
C SER A 188 -10.22 -2.51 -11.56
N ILE A 189 -9.18 -3.31 -11.35
CA ILE A 189 -9.28 -4.75 -11.12
C ILE A 189 -9.07 -4.96 -9.63
N THR A 190 -9.99 -5.70 -8.99
CA THR A 190 -9.93 -6.00 -7.56
C THR A 190 -10.13 -7.48 -7.32
N SER A 191 -9.44 -8.04 -6.35
CA SER A 191 -9.62 -9.44 -5.92
C SER A 191 -9.60 -9.57 -4.40
N VAL A 192 -10.16 -10.68 -3.92
CA VAL A 192 -9.99 -11.12 -2.52
C VAL A 192 -8.63 -11.78 -2.35
N ASP A 193 -8.22 -12.59 -3.34
CA ASP A 193 -6.92 -13.23 -3.37
C ASP A 193 -5.87 -12.31 -4.01
N PRO A 194 -4.58 -12.51 -3.72
CA PRO A 194 -3.51 -11.65 -4.25
C PRO A 194 -3.46 -11.65 -5.78
N LEU A 195 -3.31 -10.46 -6.37
CA LEU A 195 -2.99 -10.27 -7.78
C LEU A 195 -1.47 -10.33 -7.95
N VAL A 196 -0.98 -11.52 -8.29
CA VAL A 196 0.46 -11.80 -8.43
C VAL A 196 0.90 -11.83 -9.89
N ASP A 197 2.21 -11.97 -10.10
CA ASP A 197 2.86 -12.13 -11.40
C ASP A 197 2.73 -10.91 -12.32
N ASN A 198 3.04 -11.11 -13.61
CA ASN A 198 3.19 -10.04 -14.59
C ASN A 198 1.85 -9.69 -15.23
N TRP A 199 1.23 -8.62 -14.77
CA TRP A 199 0.10 -7.99 -15.44
C TRP A 199 0.58 -7.04 -16.51
N ILE A 200 0.01 -7.15 -17.72
CA ILE A 200 0.35 -6.25 -18.82
C ILE A 200 -0.75 -5.22 -18.95
N ILE A 201 -0.39 -3.95 -18.84
CA ILE A 201 -1.29 -2.82 -19.05
C ILE A 201 -0.74 -1.97 -20.17
N SER A 202 -1.53 -1.80 -21.23
CA SER A 202 -1.17 -1.01 -22.39
C SER A 202 -2.37 -0.22 -22.91
N LEU A 203 -2.11 0.58 -23.94
CA LEU A 203 -3.14 1.27 -24.70
C LEU A 203 -3.12 0.73 -26.14
N GLU A 204 -4.30 0.51 -26.72
CA GLU A 204 -4.48 0.06 -28.11
C GLU A 204 -5.34 1.04 -28.90
N THR A 205 -5.21 1.06 -30.23
CA THR A 205 -6.12 1.78 -31.14
C THR A 205 -7.02 0.82 -31.89
N SER A 206 -8.12 1.33 -32.43
CA SER A 206 -9.08 0.56 -33.25
C SER A 206 -8.49 -0.04 -34.54
N ASP A 207 -7.32 0.43 -34.99
CA ASP A 207 -6.63 -0.06 -36.21
C ASP A 207 -5.49 -1.06 -35.90
N GLY A 208 -5.39 -1.55 -34.65
CA GLY A 208 -4.40 -2.51 -34.19
C GLY A 208 -3.33 -1.93 -33.24
N ILE A 209 -2.38 -2.75 -32.80
CA ILE A 209 -1.30 -2.34 -31.88
C ILE A 209 -0.21 -1.61 -32.69
N ILE A 210 -0.42 -0.32 -33.01
CA ILE A 210 0.63 0.54 -33.60
C ILE A 210 1.41 1.21 -32.46
N PRO A 211 2.76 1.26 -32.52
CA PRO A 211 3.62 1.68 -31.43
C PRO A 211 3.55 3.20 -31.24
N GLN A 212 2.57 3.68 -30.49
CA GLN A 212 2.69 4.99 -29.85
C GLN A 212 3.52 4.84 -28.58
N ALA A 213 4.83 4.64 -28.77
CA ALA A 213 5.85 4.63 -27.72
C ALA A 213 5.94 5.95 -26.92
N GLN A 214 5.15 6.97 -27.28
CA GLN A 214 4.97 8.21 -26.53
C GLN A 214 3.75 8.19 -25.58
N ALA A 215 2.66 7.48 -25.89
CA ALA A 215 1.43 7.49 -25.08
C ALA A 215 1.46 6.53 -23.89
N ILE A 216 2.25 5.46 -23.97
CA ILE A 216 2.46 4.49 -22.87
C ILE A 216 3.45 5.03 -21.83
N LYS A 217 4.35 5.95 -22.22
CA LYS A 217 5.44 6.45 -21.34
C LYS A 217 4.96 7.21 -20.11
N ASP A 218 3.77 7.80 -20.16
CA ASP A 218 3.21 8.58 -19.04
C ASP A 218 2.03 7.88 -18.36
N LEU A 219 1.68 6.65 -18.79
CA LEU A 219 0.58 5.91 -18.19
C LEU A 219 0.98 5.39 -16.81
N SER A 220 0.51 6.05 -15.76
CA SER A 220 0.71 5.60 -14.39
C SER A 220 -0.29 4.51 -14.01
N VAL A 221 0.21 3.42 -13.45
CA VAL A 221 -0.57 2.34 -12.85
C VAL A 221 -0.33 2.36 -11.34
N LYS A 222 -1.42 2.20 -10.59
CA LYS A 222 -1.44 2.17 -9.13
C LYS A 222 -1.77 0.77 -8.66
N ILE A 223 -0.89 0.21 -7.83
CA ILE A 223 -1.06 -1.07 -7.16
C ILE A 223 -1.31 -0.82 -5.67
N LYS A 224 -2.31 -1.48 -5.09
CA LYS A 224 -2.61 -1.41 -3.66
C LYS A 224 -2.78 -2.78 -3.04
#